data_AF-A0A853I9L8-F1
#
_entry.id   AF-A0A853I9L8-F1
#
_cell.length_a   1.000
_cell.length_b   1.000
_cell.length_c   1.000
_cell.angle_alpha   90.00
_cell.angle_beta   90.00
_cell.angle_gamma   90.00
#
_symmetry.space_group_name_H-M   'P 1'
#
loop_
_entity.id
_entity.type
_entity.pdbx_description
1 polymer ?
#
loop_
_entity_poly.entity_id
_entity_poly.type
_entity_poly.pdbx_seq_one_letter_code
_entity_poly.pdbx_strand_id
1 'polypeptide(L)'
;QNKENLQNLGIDNIAGLRDALNTKLDKARFDQLAIPDVAQLPAVLASKANDESVYKKTGGTLSGSVHFDIVQGAWSHGINWTGLTDIFSIHVRETAGGETCGLYFQAQDNTNDLFVFEHYNDTQPKQILVMDHNAATMDVNFTCNGAIYAKGDVTAFSDRRLKQHINPISSPLNKLHQLGGYHYQRSDTGDYQVGVIAQEVQQVLPDAVRTTEDGYLSVNSTGVVALLVEAVKVLSHKVSVLEEQLHGG
;
A
#
# COMPACT_ATOMS: atom_id res chain seq x y z
N GLN A 1 15.40 49.79 -59.39
CA GLN A 1 15.22 48.61 -58.54
C GLN A 1 13.76 48.16 -58.35
N ASN A 2 12.95 48.72 -57.43
CA ASN A 2 11.67 48.08 -57.05
C ASN A 2 10.61 48.07 -58.17
N LYS A 3 10.62 49.05 -59.08
CA LYS A 3 9.66 49.13 -60.22
C LYS A 3 10.01 48.15 -61.35
N GLU A 4 11.30 48.00 -61.68
CA GLU A 4 11.79 47.00 -62.64
C GLU A 4 11.57 45.57 -62.16
N ASN A 5 11.80 45.31 -60.86
CA ASN A 5 11.58 43.98 -60.29
C ASN A 5 10.10 43.55 -60.35
N LEU A 6 9.16 44.48 -60.27
CA LEU A 6 7.73 44.21 -60.40
C LEU A 6 7.31 43.97 -61.86
N GLN A 7 7.86 44.74 -62.81
CA GLN A 7 7.62 44.53 -64.24
C GLN A 7 8.17 43.18 -64.73
N ASN A 8 9.34 42.74 -64.23
CA ASN A 8 9.90 41.42 -64.54
C ASN A 8 9.04 40.25 -63.99
N LEU A 9 8.14 40.51 -63.05
CA LEU A 9 7.17 39.55 -62.53
C LEU A 9 5.78 39.66 -63.18
N GLY A 10 5.64 40.50 -64.22
CA GLY A 10 4.38 40.73 -64.94
C GLY A 10 3.34 41.53 -64.14
N ILE A 11 3.79 42.33 -63.16
CA ILE A 11 2.91 43.09 -62.26
C ILE A 11 2.98 44.58 -62.64
N ASP A 12 1.97 45.04 -63.37
CA ASP A 12 1.98 46.38 -63.98
C ASP A 12 1.23 47.45 -63.17
N ASN A 13 0.46 47.05 -62.15
CA ASN A 13 -0.29 47.97 -61.30
C ASN A 13 -0.51 47.41 -59.88
N ILE A 14 -1.00 48.27 -58.98
CA ILE A 14 -1.25 47.94 -57.56
C ILE A 14 -2.27 46.80 -57.42
N ALA A 15 -3.25 46.69 -58.31
CA ALA A 15 -4.22 45.60 -58.31
C ALA A 15 -3.55 44.26 -58.62
N GLY A 16 -2.69 44.20 -59.64
CA GLY A 16 -1.91 43.02 -59.99
C GLY A 16 -0.92 42.62 -58.88
N LEU A 17 -0.37 43.59 -58.14
CA LEU A 17 0.50 43.31 -56.99
C LEU A 17 -0.29 42.65 -55.86
N ARG A 18 -1.51 43.14 -55.62
CA ARG A 18 -2.42 42.62 -54.60
C ARG A 18 -2.89 41.20 -54.95
N ASP A 19 -3.18 40.93 -56.21
CA ASP A 19 -3.56 39.59 -56.70
C ASP A 19 -2.40 38.61 -56.65
N ALA A 20 -1.18 39.03 -57.02
CA ALA A 20 0.01 38.19 -56.90
C ALA A 20 0.35 37.85 -55.44
N LEU A 21 0.18 38.82 -54.52
CA LEU A 21 0.30 38.60 -53.08
C LEU A 21 -0.78 37.64 -52.56
N ASN A 22 -2.04 37.80 -52.98
CA ASN A 22 -3.15 36.93 -52.58
C ASN A 22 -3.05 35.51 -53.16
N THR A 23 -2.32 35.33 -54.26
CA THR A 23 -2.05 34.00 -54.85
C THR A 23 -0.84 33.32 -54.22
N LYS A 24 0.18 34.09 -53.77
CA LYS A 24 1.37 33.56 -53.07
C LYS A 24 1.18 33.37 -51.57
N LEU A 25 0.37 34.22 -50.92
CA LEU A 25 -0.28 33.85 -49.67
C LEU A 25 -1.22 32.71 -50.04
N ASP A 26 -0.83 31.50 -49.69
CA ASP A 26 -1.51 30.26 -50.06
C ASP A 26 -2.92 30.24 -49.42
N LYS A 27 -3.82 31.01 -50.02
CA LYS A 27 -5.18 31.25 -49.53
C LYS A 27 -5.98 29.96 -49.55
N ALA A 28 -5.63 29.04 -50.46
CA ALA A 28 -6.13 27.67 -50.45
C ALA A 28 -5.68 26.89 -49.21
N ARG A 29 -4.40 26.98 -48.79
CA ARG A 29 -3.95 26.43 -47.49
C ARG A 29 -4.60 27.14 -46.31
N PHE A 30 -4.80 28.46 -46.36
CA PHE A 30 -5.40 29.23 -45.27
C PHE A 30 -6.91 28.97 -45.12
N ASP A 31 -7.63 28.85 -46.23
CA ASP A 31 -9.05 28.50 -46.29
C ASP A 31 -9.27 27.01 -45.93
N GLN A 32 -8.31 26.12 -46.25
CA GLN A 32 -8.30 24.72 -45.78
C GLN A 32 -7.95 24.58 -44.30
N LEU A 33 -7.25 25.55 -43.70
CA LEU A 33 -6.93 25.54 -42.28
C LEU A 33 -8.16 25.81 -41.39
N ALA A 34 -9.33 26.10 -41.99
CA ALA A 34 -10.61 26.31 -41.30
C ALA A 34 -10.48 27.18 -40.05
N ILE A 35 -9.60 28.19 -40.10
CA ILE A 35 -9.32 29.06 -38.96
C ILE A 35 -10.53 29.96 -38.80
N PRO A 36 -11.25 29.90 -37.67
CA PRO A 36 -12.41 30.75 -37.46
C PRO A 36 -12.00 32.22 -37.51
N ASP A 37 -12.90 33.06 -38.01
CA ASP A 37 -12.78 34.52 -37.90
C ASP A 37 -12.48 34.90 -36.43
N VAL A 38 -11.64 35.92 -36.22
CA VAL A 38 -11.31 36.45 -34.89
C VAL A 38 -12.55 36.90 -34.13
N ALA A 39 -13.61 37.31 -34.84
CA ALA A 39 -14.91 37.59 -34.23
C ALA A 39 -15.62 36.33 -33.69
N GLN A 40 -15.32 35.15 -34.25
CA GLN A 40 -15.89 33.85 -33.85
C GLN A 40 -14.99 33.05 -32.90
N LEU A 41 -13.75 33.48 -32.69
CA LEU A 41 -12.81 32.90 -31.72
C LEU A 41 -13.42 32.70 -30.32
N PRO A 42 -14.21 33.64 -29.74
CA PRO A 42 -14.88 33.42 -28.46
C PRO A 42 -15.90 32.28 -28.48
N ALA A 43 -16.66 32.14 -29.57
CA ALA A 43 -17.65 31.06 -29.74
C ALA A 43 -16.97 29.71 -30.00
N VAL A 44 -15.86 29.69 -30.74
CA VAL A 44 -15.08 28.48 -31.00
C VAL A 44 -14.37 28.01 -29.72
N LEU A 45 -13.77 28.92 -28.95
CA LEU A 45 -13.20 28.62 -27.64
C LEU A 45 -14.26 28.11 -26.65
N ALA A 46 -15.47 28.69 -26.67
CA ALA A 46 -16.59 28.19 -25.88
C ALA A 46 -17.06 26.79 -26.35
N SER A 47 -17.06 26.51 -27.66
CA SER A 47 -17.41 25.20 -28.22
C SER A 47 -16.35 24.12 -27.96
N LYS A 48 -15.09 24.53 -27.76
CA LYS A 48 -13.95 23.67 -27.43
C LYS A 48 -13.72 23.51 -25.92
N ALA A 49 -14.50 24.19 -25.07
CA ALA A 49 -14.40 24.10 -23.61
C ALA A 49 -14.63 22.67 -23.06
N ASN A 50 -15.24 21.81 -23.90
CA ASN A 50 -15.63 20.44 -23.57
C ASN A 50 -14.85 19.39 -24.41
N ASP A 51 -13.83 19.80 -25.17
CA ASP A 51 -12.97 18.90 -25.94
C ASP A 51 -11.94 18.25 -24.99
N GLU A 52 -12.22 17.03 -24.52
CA GLU A 52 -11.47 16.32 -23.47
C GLU A 52 -10.01 15.96 -23.83
N SER A 53 -9.59 16.24 -25.07
CA SER A 53 -8.24 15.96 -25.58
C SER A 53 -7.20 17.04 -25.25
N VAL A 54 -7.60 18.16 -24.62
CA VAL A 54 -6.70 19.29 -24.31
C VAL A 54 -6.51 19.42 -22.80
N TYR A 55 -5.30 19.03 -22.34
CA TYR A 55 -4.77 19.28 -21.00
C TYR A 55 -5.25 20.62 -20.40
N LYS A 56 -6.07 20.56 -19.34
CA LYS A 56 -6.48 21.76 -18.61
C LYS A 56 -5.30 22.30 -17.80
N LYS A 57 -5.08 23.62 -17.95
CA LYS A 57 -4.19 24.41 -17.10
C LYS A 57 -4.63 24.29 -15.64
N THR A 58 -3.65 24.14 -14.76
CA THR A 58 -3.61 24.37 -13.31
C THR A 58 -4.94 24.76 -12.64
N GLY A 59 -5.41 23.90 -11.72
CA GLY A 59 -6.41 24.24 -10.69
C GLY A 59 -7.83 23.70 -10.88
N GLY A 60 -8.02 22.56 -11.56
CA GLY A 60 -9.33 21.90 -11.67
C GLY A 60 -9.28 20.39 -11.37
N THR A 61 -10.38 19.86 -10.82
CA THR A 61 -10.57 18.44 -10.49
C THR A 61 -10.72 17.59 -11.75
N LEU A 62 -9.97 16.50 -11.86
CA LEU A 62 -10.24 15.40 -12.78
C LEU A 62 -11.35 14.54 -12.18
N SER A 63 -12.49 14.40 -12.86
CA SER A 63 -13.58 13.51 -12.47
C SER A 63 -13.96 12.59 -13.63
N GLY A 64 -14.12 11.29 -13.37
CA GLY A 64 -14.41 10.28 -14.39
C GLY A 64 -13.74 8.94 -14.13
N SER A 65 -13.89 7.99 -15.04
CA SER A 65 -13.10 6.75 -15.06
C SER A 65 -12.44 6.55 -16.41
N VAL A 66 -11.14 6.24 -16.44
CA VAL A 66 -10.46 5.77 -17.65
C VAL A 66 -10.58 4.25 -17.68
N HIS A 67 -11.35 3.73 -18.64
CA HIS A 67 -11.57 2.30 -18.83
C HIS A 67 -10.59 1.75 -19.87
N PHE A 68 -9.88 0.67 -19.52
CA PHE A 68 -9.11 -0.14 -20.46
C PHE A 68 -9.96 -1.37 -20.81
N ASP A 69 -10.60 -1.32 -21.97
CA ASP A 69 -11.49 -2.38 -22.46
C ASP A 69 -10.65 -3.54 -23.03
N ILE A 70 -10.81 -4.74 -22.50
CA ILE A 70 -10.25 -5.96 -23.10
C ILE A 70 -11.41 -6.93 -23.37
N VAL A 71 -12.02 -6.73 -24.54
CA VAL A 71 -12.86 -7.66 -25.30
C VAL A 71 -14.27 -7.91 -24.76
N GLN A 72 -15.23 -7.80 -25.69
CA GLN A 72 -16.67 -7.95 -25.52
C GLN A 72 -17.06 -9.15 -24.64
N GLY A 73 -17.64 -8.85 -23.47
CA GLY A 73 -18.36 -9.81 -22.63
C GLY A 73 -18.02 -9.80 -21.14
N ALA A 74 -16.99 -9.06 -20.71
CA ALA A 74 -16.57 -9.04 -19.31
C ALA A 74 -16.06 -7.67 -18.83
N TRP A 75 -16.16 -7.47 -17.53
CA TRP A 75 -16.26 -6.20 -16.81
C TRP A 75 -15.03 -5.29 -16.86
N SER A 76 -15.30 -4.02 -16.55
CA SER A 76 -14.43 -2.85 -16.59
C SER A 76 -13.16 -2.97 -15.73
N HIS A 77 -12.01 -2.76 -16.36
CA HIS A 77 -10.73 -2.42 -15.72
C HIS A 77 -10.52 -0.92 -15.87
N GLY A 78 -10.08 -0.21 -14.83
CA GLY A 78 -9.94 1.24 -14.98
C GLY A 78 -9.36 2.00 -13.81
N ILE A 79 -9.17 3.29 -14.08
CA ILE A 79 -8.73 4.33 -13.14
C ILE A 79 -9.95 5.17 -12.79
N ASN A 80 -10.30 5.35 -11.52
CA ASN A 80 -11.47 6.12 -11.09
C ASN A 80 -11.09 7.33 -10.23
N TRP A 81 -11.74 8.47 -10.48
CA TRP A 81 -11.71 9.68 -9.66
C TRP A 81 -13.13 10.06 -9.23
N THR A 82 -13.37 10.11 -7.91
CA THR A 82 -14.69 10.43 -7.35
C THR A 82 -14.77 11.88 -6.89
N GLY A 83 -15.85 12.61 -7.22
CA GLY A 83 -15.98 14.03 -6.85
C GLY A 83 -16.32 14.34 -5.38
N LEU A 84 -16.41 13.32 -4.51
CA LEU A 84 -16.76 13.49 -3.08
C LEU A 84 -15.56 13.31 -2.13
N THR A 85 -14.42 12.84 -2.66
CA THR A 85 -13.18 12.53 -1.93
C THR A 85 -12.05 12.53 -2.95
N ASP A 86 -10.85 13.07 -2.66
CA ASP A 86 -9.70 13.01 -3.57
C ASP A 86 -9.10 11.58 -3.60
N ILE A 87 -9.89 10.64 -4.10
CA ILE A 87 -9.54 9.23 -4.29
C ILE A 87 -9.11 9.03 -5.73
N PHE A 88 -7.96 8.38 -5.89
CA PHE A 88 -7.50 7.76 -7.11
C PHE A 88 -7.38 6.26 -6.87
N SER A 89 -8.11 5.46 -7.64
CA SER A 89 -8.03 4.00 -7.54
C SER A 89 -7.83 3.32 -8.88
N ILE A 90 -7.09 2.21 -8.88
CA ILE A 90 -6.86 1.32 -10.01
C ILE A 90 -7.37 -0.06 -9.64
N HIS A 91 -8.30 -0.61 -10.42
CA HIS A 91 -8.92 -1.91 -10.15
C HIS A 91 -8.69 -2.89 -11.30
N VAL A 92 -8.35 -4.13 -10.96
CA VAL A 92 -8.30 -5.29 -11.85
C VAL A 92 -9.30 -6.33 -11.33
N ARG A 93 -10.27 -6.71 -12.15
CA ARG A 93 -11.35 -7.62 -11.76
C ARG A 93 -11.21 -8.94 -12.50
N GLU A 94 -11.10 -10.02 -11.75
CA GLU A 94 -11.12 -11.36 -12.30
C GLU A 94 -12.59 -11.75 -12.62
N THR A 95 -12.82 -12.29 -13.80
CA THR A 95 -14.17 -12.48 -14.35
C THR A 95 -14.81 -13.81 -13.95
N ALA A 96 -14.02 -14.83 -13.60
CA ALA A 96 -14.52 -16.18 -13.33
C ALA A 96 -14.81 -16.47 -11.85
N GLY A 97 -14.50 -15.57 -10.91
CA GLY A 97 -14.60 -15.82 -9.47
C GLY A 97 -15.06 -14.64 -8.62
N GLY A 98 -15.45 -13.50 -9.21
CA GLY A 98 -15.94 -12.33 -8.46
C GLY A 98 -14.86 -11.55 -7.71
N GLU A 99 -13.61 -11.98 -7.78
CA GLU A 99 -12.48 -11.40 -7.07
C GLU A 99 -11.98 -10.11 -7.74
N THR A 100 -11.61 -9.12 -6.94
CA THR A 100 -11.03 -7.85 -7.43
C THR A 100 -9.76 -7.54 -6.66
N CYS A 101 -8.66 -7.25 -7.34
CA CYS A 101 -7.48 -6.67 -6.72
C CYS A 101 -7.32 -5.22 -7.16
N GLY A 102 -6.92 -4.34 -6.25
CA GLY A 102 -6.85 -2.92 -6.55
C GLY A 102 -5.79 -2.19 -5.74
N LEU A 103 -5.28 -1.12 -6.35
CA LEU A 103 -4.42 -0.15 -5.69
C LEU A 103 -5.21 1.13 -5.46
N TYR A 104 -5.20 1.60 -4.22
CA TYR A 104 -5.99 2.73 -3.77
C TYR A 104 -5.09 3.82 -3.18
N PHE A 105 -5.34 5.04 -3.61
CA PHE A 105 -4.76 6.26 -3.06
C PHE A 105 -5.90 7.17 -2.64
N GLN A 106 -5.92 7.58 -1.38
CA GLN A 106 -6.80 8.64 -0.91
C GLN A 106 -5.93 9.71 -0.29
N ALA A 107 -5.95 10.88 -0.91
CA ALA A 107 -5.61 12.10 -0.19
C ALA A 107 -6.92 12.60 0.42
N GLN A 108 -7.07 12.64 1.73
CA GLN A 108 -8.11 13.48 2.31
C GLN A 108 -7.58 14.91 2.42
N ASP A 109 -8.44 15.92 2.26
CA ASP A 109 -8.09 17.34 2.38
C ASP A 109 -7.70 17.78 3.81
N ASN A 110 -7.63 16.82 4.74
CA ASN A 110 -7.45 17.02 6.17
C ASN A 110 -6.64 15.89 6.83
N THR A 111 -5.43 15.65 6.32
CA THR A 111 -4.28 14.96 6.99
C THR A 111 -4.22 13.43 6.97
N ASN A 112 -5.19 12.72 6.40
CA ASN A 112 -5.15 11.26 6.25
C ASN A 112 -4.83 10.89 4.79
N ASP A 113 -3.55 10.94 4.43
CA ASP A 113 -3.09 10.28 3.20
C ASP A 113 -3.06 8.77 3.46
N LEU A 114 -3.87 8.03 2.70
CA LEU A 114 -4.07 6.60 2.85
C LEU A 114 -3.67 5.90 1.55
N PHE A 115 -2.67 5.02 1.64
CA PHE A 115 -2.27 4.13 0.56
C PHE A 115 -2.62 2.70 0.90
N VAL A 116 -3.42 2.04 0.06
CA VAL A 116 -3.89 0.67 0.32
C VAL A 116 -3.69 -0.25 -0.89
N PHE A 117 -3.19 -1.46 -0.62
CA PHE A 117 -3.34 -2.61 -1.50
C PHE A 117 -4.43 -3.53 -0.94
N GLU A 118 -5.48 -3.77 -1.72
CA GLU A 118 -6.63 -4.58 -1.28
C GLU A 118 -6.88 -5.74 -2.24
N HIS A 119 -7.32 -6.87 -1.67
CA HIS A 119 -7.91 -7.98 -2.38
C HIS A 119 -9.36 -8.18 -1.91
N TYR A 120 -10.30 -8.14 -2.83
CA TYR A 120 -11.71 -8.42 -2.60
C TYR A 120 -11.99 -9.86 -3.01
N ASN A 121 -12.34 -10.73 -2.05
CA ASN A 121 -13.01 -11.98 -2.36
C ASN A 121 -14.51 -11.83 -2.06
N ASP A 122 -15.37 -12.70 -2.59
CA ASP A 122 -16.85 -12.61 -2.64
C ASP A 122 -17.57 -12.31 -1.30
N THR A 123 -16.87 -12.22 -0.18
CA THR A 123 -17.48 -11.95 1.13
C THR A 123 -16.92 -10.76 1.91
N GLN A 124 -15.63 -10.34 1.84
CA GLN A 124 -15.12 -9.11 2.48
C GLN A 124 -13.80 -8.59 1.84
N PRO A 125 -13.52 -7.28 1.85
CA PRO A 125 -12.21 -6.76 1.47
C PRO A 125 -11.12 -7.23 2.44
N LYS A 126 -10.01 -7.75 1.91
CA LYS A 126 -8.77 -8.05 2.64
C LYS A 126 -7.72 -6.99 2.31
N GLN A 127 -7.40 -6.16 3.30
CA GLN A 127 -6.31 -5.18 3.21
C GLN A 127 -4.97 -5.90 3.35
N ILE A 128 -4.16 -5.87 2.30
CA ILE A 128 -2.83 -6.49 2.24
C ILE A 128 -1.77 -5.54 2.80
N LEU A 129 -1.93 -4.24 2.54
CA LEU A 129 -1.04 -3.21 3.04
C LEU A 129 -1.83 -1.92 3.18
N VAL A 130 -1.74 -1.30 4.35
CA VAL A 130 -2.30 0.01 4.66
C VAL A 130 -1.14 0.90 5.11
N MET A 131 -0.97 2.06 4.49
CA MET A 131 -0.07 3.10 4.97
C MET A 131 -0.92 4.34 5.25
N ASP A 132 -1.06 4.70 6.52
CA ASP A 132 -1.75 5.91 6.99
C ASP A 132 -0.71 6.93 7.44
N HIS A 133 -0.82 8.17 6.95
CA HIS A 133 0.11 9.26 7.25
C HIS A 133 -0.19 9.99 8.57
N ASN A 134 -1.36 9.81 9.19
CA ASN A 134 -1.81 10.78 10.20
C ASN A 134 -1.23 10.62 11.62
N ALA A 135 -0.24 9.75 11.77
CA ALA A 135 0.74 9.79 12.84
C ALA A 135 2.05 9.24 12.26
N ALA A 136 3.20 9.44 12.90
CA ALA A 136 4.47 8.84 12.47
C ALA A 136 4.50 7.31 12.67
N THR A 137 3.41 6.63 12.32
CA THR A 137 3.06 5.26 12.61
C THR A 137 2.36 4.69 11.39
N MET A 138 2.79 3.51 10.94
CA MET A 138 2.11 2.76 9.90
C MET A 138 1.38 1.58 10.56
N ASP A 139 0.07 1.50 10.38
CA ASP A 139 -0.72 0.35 10.83
C ASP A 139 -0.74 -0.71 9.73
N VAL A 140 0.06 -1.76 9.90
CA VAL A 140 0.18 -2.85 8.92
C VAL A 140 -0.23 -4.19 9.53
N ASN A 141 -1.28 -4.80 8.98
CA ASN A 141 -1.57 -6.21 9.19
C ASN A 141 -0.68 -7.04 8.26
N PHE A 142 0.48 -7.50 8.77
CA PHE A 142 1.48 -8.18 7.95
C PHE A 142 1.55 -9.68 8.26
N THR A 143 1.35 -10.51 7.23
CA THR A 143 1.66 -11.95 7.27
C THR A 143 2.87 -12.20 6.38
N CYS A 144 3.92 -12.81 6.94
CA CYS A 144 5.18 -13.06 6.24
C CYS A 144 5.51 -14.54 6.22
N ASN A 145 5.78 -15.08 5.03
CA ASN A 145 6.33 -16.43 4.88
C ASN A 145 7.87 -16.45 5.07
N GLY A 146 8.52 -15.28 5.05
CA GLY A 146 9.96 -15.11 5.19
C GLY A 146 10.40 -14.59 6.56
N ALA A 147 11.68 -14.28 6.68
CA ALA A 147 12.25 -13.71 7.90
C ALA A 147 12.00 -12.20 8.02
N ILE A 148 11.82 -11.72 9.25
CA ILE A 148 11.69 -10.29 9.58
C ILE A 148 13.03 -9.80 10.14
N TYR A 149 13.65 -8.81 9.48
CA TYR A 149 14.88 -8.18 9.95
C TYR A 149 14.60 -6.71 10.32
N ALA A 150 14.67 -6.41 11.62
CA ALA A 150 14.53 -5.05 12.15
C ALA A 150 15.92 -4.50 12.55
N LYS A 151 16.27 -3.28 12.09
CA LYS A 151 17.50 -2.59 12.51
C LYS A 151 17.38 -1.97 13.91
N GLY A 152 16.17 -1.66 14.34
CA GLY A 152 15.84 -1.15 15.67
C GLY A 152 15.10 -2.17 16.52
N ASP A 153 14.49 -1.72 17.60
CA ASP A 153 13.78 -2.59 18.54
C ASP A 153 12.42 -3.05 18.00
N VAL A 154 12.07 -4.30 18.30
CA VAL A 154 10.72 -4.84 18.16
C VAL A 154 10.11 -4.94 19.56
N THR A 155 9.14 -4.08 19.87
CA THR A 155 8.50 -4.02 21.18
C THR A 155 6.99 -4.26 21.07
N ALA A 156 6.39 -4.78 22.14
CA ALA A 156 4.95 -4.99 22.25
C ALA A 156 4.43 -4.33 23.54
N PHE A 157 3.20 -3.82 23.51
CA PHE A 157 2.58 -3.22 24.69
C PHE A 157 2.51 -4.22 25.86
N SER A 158 3.04 -3.82 27.01
CA SER A 158 3.06 -4.63 28.24
C SER A 158 2.64 -3.83 29.48
N ASP A 159 2.02 -2.67 29.27
CA ASP A 159 1.57 -1.76 30.33
C ASP A 159 0.55 -2.44 31.26
N ARG A 160 0.68 -2.21 32.58
CA ARG A 160 -0.22 -2.77 33.60
C ARG A 160 -1.69 -2.40 33.35
N ARG A 161 -1.96 -1.21 32.79
CA ARG A 161 -3.32 -0.72 32.50
C ARG A 161 -4.03 -1.53 31.41
N LEU A 162 -3.27 -2.24 30.58
CA LEU A 162 -3.80 -3.10 29.51
C LEU A 162 -3.99 -4.55 29.97
N LYS A 163 -3.80 -4.86 31.26
CA LYS A 163 -3.81 -6.21 31.81
C LYS A 163 -4.84 -6.35 32.92
N GLN A 164 -5.54 -7.48 32.93
CA GLN A 164 -6.50 -7.87 33.96
C GLN A 164 -6.20 -9.31 34.42
N HIS A 165 -6.72 -9.72 35.58
CA HIS A 165 -6.53 -11.07 36.15
C HIS A 165 -5.06 -11.51 36.28
N ILE A 166 -4.20 -10.59 36.75
CA ILE A 166 -2.75 -10.80 36.84
C ILE A 166 -2.42 -11.75 38.01
N ASN A 167 -2.04 -12.99 37.68
CA ASN A 167 -1.59 -13.99 38.64
C ASN A 167 -0.16 -14.47 38.29
N PRO A 168 0.73 -14.71 39.27
CA PRO A 168 2.02 -15.33 39.01
C PRO A 168 1.89 -16.73 38.40
N ILE A 169 2.89 -17.16 37.64
CA ILE A 169 2.92 -18.51 37.06
C ILE A 169 3.11 -19.53 38.17
N SER A 170 2.10 -20.37 38.40
CA SER A 170 2.14 -21.42 39.42
C SER A 170 3.09 -22.56 39.05
N SER A 171 3.75 -23.13 40.06
CA SER A 171 4.70 -24.26 39.97
C SER A 171 5.73 -24.11 38.83
N PRO A 172 6.46 -22.98 38.76
CA PRO A 172 7.27 -22.65 37.59
C PRO A 172 8.43 -23.62 37.37
N LEU A 173 9.04 -24.15 38.44
CA LEU A 173 10.07 -25.18 38.31
C LEU A 173 9.52 -26.47 37.72
N ASN A 174 8.37 -26.96 38.20
CA ASN A 174 7.78 -28.20 37.68
C ASN A 174 7.40 -28.06 36.20
N LYS A 175 6.91 -26.90 35.79
CA LYS A 175 6.61 -26.59 34.39
C LYS A 175 7.89 -26.52 33.55
N LEU A 176 8.92 -25.84 34.05
CA LEU A 176 10.21 -25.72 33.36
C LEU A 176 10.90 -27.09 33.20
N HIS A 177 10.81 -27.98 34.19
CA HIS A 177 11.39 -29.33 34.12
C HIS A 177 10.78 -30.23 33.05
N GLN A 178 9.57 -29.90 32.58
CA GLN A 178 8.90 -30.63 31.49
C GLN A 178 9.28 -30.08 30.11
N LEU A 179 10.03 -28.99 30.04
CA LEU A 179 10.49 -28.40 28.79
C LEU A 179 11.95 -28.81 28.51
N GLY A 180 12.22 -29.24 27.29
CA GLY A 180 13.58 -29.40 26.82
C GLY A 180 14.10 -28.19 26.03
N GLY A 181 15.41 -27.95 26.13
CA GLY A 181 16.15 -27.09 25.21
C GLY A 181 16.84 -27.95 24.17
N TYR A 182 16.54 -27.73 22.89
CA TYR A 182 16.98 -28.60 21.79
C TYR A 182 17.79 -27.83 20.77
N HIS A 183 18.85 -28.46 20.28
CA HIS A 183 19.38 -28.19 18.94
C HIS A 183 18.66 -29.10 17.95
N TYR A 184 18.10 -28.54 16.90
CA TYR A 184 17.39 -29.30 15.88
C TYR A 184 17.66 -28.74 14.49
N GLN A 185 17.46 -29.58 13.48
CA GLN A 185 17.42 -29.16 12.09
C GLN A 185 15.97 -29.10 11.65
N ARG A 186 15.56 -28.00 11.02
CA ARG A 186 14.25 -27.89 10.41
C ARG A 186 14.16 -28.78 9.17
N SER A 187 13.14 -29.61 9.08
CA SER A 187 12.95 -30.50 7.93
C SER A 187 12.50 -29.76 6.67
N ASP A 188 11.86 -28.61 6.82
CA ASP A 188 11.34 -27.80 5.72
C ASP A 188 12.38 -26.84 5.13
N THR A 189 13.29 -26.29 5.95
CA THR A 189 14.35 -25.38 5.47
C THR A 189 15.76 -26.00 5.45
N GLY A 190 16.00 -27.05 6.24
CA GLY A 190 17.32 -27.64 6.44
C GLY A 190 18.21 -26.86 7.41
N ASP A 191 17.73 -25.77 8.01
CA ASP A 191 18.53 -24.93 8.90
C ASP A 191 18.63 -25.53 10.30
N TYR A 192 19.81 -25.36 10.92
CA TYR A 192 20.03 -25.69 12.32
C TYR A 192 19.60 -24.54 13.23
N GLN A 193 18.78 -24.85 14.21
CA GLN A 193 18.21 -23.88 15.16
C GLN A 193 18.27 -24.42 16.59
N VAL A 194 18.09 -23.51 17.55
CA VAL A 194 17.97 -23.83 18.98
C VAL A 194 16.64 -23.31 19.48
N GLY A 195 15.94 -24.12 20.26
CA GLY A 195 14.68 -23.70 20.84
C GLY A 195 13.99 -24.78 21.66
N VAL A 196 12.68 -24.62 21.78
CA VAL A 196 11.78 -25.50 22.53
C VAL A 196 10.80 -26.17 21.56
N ILE A 197 10.23 -27.30 21.97
CA ILE A 197 9.18 -27.98 21.22
C ILE A 197 7.82 -27.40 21.61
N ALA A 198 7.06 -26.94 20.63
CA ALA A 198 5.78 -26.25 20.88
C ALA A 198 4.76 -27.12 21.62
N GLN A 199 4.76 -28.43 21.38
CA GLN A 199 3.88 -29.40 22.02
C GLN A 199 4.18 -29.54 23.52
N GLU A 200 5.45 -29.47 23.93
CA GLU A 200 5.83 -29.48 25.35
C GLU A 200 5.38 -28.19 26.03
N VAL A 201 5.60 -27.05 25.36
CA VAL A 201 5.12 -25.74 25.85
C VAL A 201 3.61 -25.73 25.99
N GLN A 202 2.87 -26.33 25.05
CA GLN A 202 1.42 -26.40 25.09
C GLN A 202 0.89 -27.13 26.33
N GLN A 203 1.59 -28.15 26.80
CA GLN A 203 1.18 -28.92 27.99
C GLN A 203 1.34 -28.12 29.29
N VAL A 204 2.35 -27.26 29.38
CA VAL A 204 2.68 -26.54 30.63
C VAL A 204 2.31 -25.06 30.65
N LEU A 205 2.23 -24.44 29.47
CA LEU A 205 1.95 -23.02 29.23
C LEU A 205 1.12 -22.85 27.94
N PRO A 206 -0.12 -23.36 27.89
CA PRO A 206 -0.94 -23.36 26.68
C PRO A 206 -1.20 -21.96 26.11
N ASP A 207 -1.31 -20.94 26.96
CA ASP A 207 -1.55 -19.54 26.54
C ASP A 207 -0.39 -18.93 25.74
N ALA A 208 0.80 -19.54 25.83
CA ALA A 208 1.97 -19.16 25.06
C ALA A 208 2.08 -19.89 23.71
N VAL A 209 1.10 -20.73 23.33
CA VAL A 209 1.10 -21.46 22.07
C VAL A 209 -0.06 -21.00 21.19
N ARG A 210 0.19 -20.85 19.89
CA ARG A 210 -0.82 -20.55 18.87
C ARG A 210 -0.79 -21.65 17.81
N THR A 211 -1.96 -21.91 17.22
CA THR A 211 -2.10 -22.84 16.10
C THR A 211 -2.26 -22.02 14.83
N THR A 212 -1.47 -22.30 13.80
CA THR A 212 -1.58 -21.67 12.47
C THR A 212 -2.77 -22.25 11.70
N GLU A 213 -3.17 -21.60 10.61
CA GLU A 213 -4.24 -22.09 9.74
C GLU A 213 -3.94 -23.49 9.18
N ASP A 214 -2.66 -23.79 8.91
CA ASP A 214 -2.19 -25.09 8.43
C ASP A 214 -2.01 -26.15 9.54
N GLY A 215 -2.38 -25.83 10.78
CA GLY A 215 -2.34 -26.76 11.92
C GLY A 215 -0.99 -26.88 12.63
N TYR A 216 0.02 -26.09 12.24
CA TYR A 216 1.30 -26.05 12.95
C TYR A 216 1.20 -25.23 14.24
N LEU A 217 2.02 -25.56 15.24
CA LEU A 217 2.08 -24.83 16.50
C LEU A 217 3.24 -23.84 16.50
N SER A 218 2.98 -22.61 16.95
CA SER A 218 3.99 -21.56 17.18
C SER A 218 4.02 -21.15 18.65
N VAL A 219 5.19 -20.72 19.12
CA VAL A 219 5.44 -20.38 20.53
C VAL A 219 5.68 -18.88 20.68
N ASN A 220 4.99 -18.26 21.64
CA ASN A 220 5.29 -16.93 22.14
C ASN A 220 6.48 -17.02 23.12
N SER A 221 7.68 -16.74 22.61
CA SER A 221 8.92 -16.76 23.38
C SER A 221 8.89 -15.85 24.61
N THR A 222 8.18 -14.72 24.57
CA THR A 222 8.02 -13.82 25.73
C THR A 222 7.26 -14.51 26.87
N GLY A 223 6.30 -15.37 26.55
CA GLY A 223 5.60 -16.20 27.54
C GLY A 223 6.53 -17.21 28.22
N VAL A 224 7.41 -17.86 27.45
CA VAL A 224 8.43 -18.77 27.99
C VAL A 224 9.42 -18.02 28.88
N VAL A 225 9.85 -16.82 28.48
CA VAL A 225 10.70 -15.96 29.32
C VAL A 225 10.03 -15.63 30.66
N ALA A 226 8.72 -15.35 30.67
CA ALA A 226 7.99 -15.12 31.92
C ALA A 226 8.01 -16.35 32.86
N LEU A 227 7.90 -17.57 32.30
CA LEU A 227 8.07 -18.81 33.07
C LEU A 227 9.48 -18.92 33.65
N LEU A 228 10.52 -18.61 32.86
CA LEU A 228 11.91 -18.62 33.32
C LEU A 228 12.14 -17.63 34.47
N VAL A 229 11.55 -16.44 34.42
CA VAL A 229 11.65 -15.44 35.49
C VAL A 229 11.12 -16.00 36.82
N GLU A 230 9.93 -16.60 36.82
CA GLU A 230 9.36 -17.20 38.04
C GLU A 230 10.15 -18.43 38.50
N ALA A 231 10.65 -19.24 37.57
CA ALA A 231 11.49 -20.40 37.90
C ALA A 231 12.80 -19.99 38.59
N VAL A 232 13.46 -18.94 38.08
CA VAL A 232 14.69 -18.38 38.68
C VAL A 232 14.41 -17.79 40.07
N LYS A 233 13.28 -17.11 40.27
CA LYS A 233 12.89 -16.62 41.62
C LYS A 233 12.74 -17.77 42.62
N VAL A 234 12.05 -18.84 42.23
CA VAL A 234 11.88 -20.02 43.09
C VAL A 234 13.22 -20.70 43.35
N LEU A 235 14.08 -20.82 42.33
CA LEU A 235 15.42 -21.39 42.49
C LEU A 235 16.29 -20.54 43.43
N SER A 236 16.30 -19.22 43.24
CA SER A 236 17.03 -18.28 44.10
C SER A 236 16.59 -18.38 45.55
N HIS A 237 15.29 -18.46 45.81
CA HIS A 237 14.76 -18.65 47.16
C HIS A 237 15.26 -19.97 47.78
N LYS A 238 15.23 -21.08 47.01
CA LYS A 238 15.75 -22.37 47.50
C LYS A 238 17.24 -22.30 47.84
N VAL A 239 18.04 -21.60 47.04
CA VAL A 239 19.47 -21.40 47.31
C VAL A 239 19.67 -20.63 48.61
N SER A 240 18.98 -19.50 48.80
CA SER A 240 19.11 -18.70 50.03
C SER A 240 18.75 -19.51 51.29
N VAL A 241 17.66 -20.29 51.24
CA VAL A 241 17.27 -21.17 52.35
C VAL A 241 18.35 -22.21 52.66
N LEU A 242 18.98 -22.80 51.64
CA LEU A 242 20.04 -23.78 51.83
C LEU A 242 21.32 -23.13 52.39
N GLU A 243 21.69 -21.94 51.95
CA GLU A 243 22.83 -21.19 52.47
C GLU A 243 22.63 -20.81 53.94
N GLU A 244 21.44 -20.38 54.34
CA GLU A 244 21.14 -20.09 55.75
C GLU A 244 21.27 -21.34 56.63
N GLN A 245 20.82 -22.50 56.14
CA GLN A 245 20.95 -23.77 56.87
C GLN A 245 22.41 -24.20 57.04
N LEU A 246 23.27 -23.90 56.07
CA LEU A 246 24.70 -24.21 56.13
C LEU A 246 25.49 -23.27 57.04
N HIS A 247 25.09 -22.00 57.16
CA HIS A 247 25.78 -21.01 57.99
C HIS A 247 25.21 -20.88 59.41
N GLY A 248 24.00 -21.39 59.66
CA GLY A 248 23.33 -21.36 60.95
C GLY A 248 23.53 -22.61 61.84
N GLY A 249 24.31 -23.59 61.39
CA GLY A 249 24.64 -24.82 62.13
C GLY A 249 26.14 -24.95 62.40
#